data_AF-A0A832TJ80-F1
#
_entry.id   AF-A0A832TJ80-F1
#
_cell.length_a   1.000
_cell.length_b   1.000
_cell.length_c   1.000
_cell.angle_alpha   90.00
_cell.angle_beta   90.00
_cell.angle_gamma   90.00
#
_symmetry.space_group_name_H-M   'P 1'
#
loop_
_entity.id
_entity.type
_entity.pdbx_description
1 polymer ?
#
loop_
_entity_poly.entity_id
_entity_poly.type
_entity_poly.pdbx_seq_one_letter_code
_entity_poly.pdbx_strand_id
1 'polypeptide(L)'
;DPVRSIPIIEQIERMLKPLEQDEFIRQELEEFHAAEKAQQEKAEKEEIESVVEQKPEKVHVQIDTGSAELEVTDIPEIKLPFLPVEIAGHIVEDVNELERCYNNSCYRSAVILCGRILETALHRKYFEVTGNDILETNPGVGLGKLIAKLNEHDVSFDPGLMNQVHLVNNVRIGSVHVKKDLYRPNQNQTQAIILYTLDALHKMFSK
;
A
#
# COMPACT_ATOMS: atom_id res chain seq x y z
N ASP A 1 43.90 20.53 32.72
CA ASP A 1 43.26 20.46 31.40
C ASP A 1 42.42 19.21 31.25
N PRO A 2 41.09 19.33 31.08
CA PRO A 2 40.26 18.19 30.74
C PRO A 2 40.26 18.02 29.22
N VAL A 3 40.88 16.95 28.74
CA VAL A 3 40.78 16.51 27.35
C VAL A 3 39.33 16.06 27.13
N ARG A 4 38.50 16.93 26.55
CA ARG A 4 37.16 16.56 26.09
C ARG A 4 37.29 15.52 24.99
N SER A 5 36.95 14.28 25.31
CA SER A 5 36.78 13.20 24.33
C SER A 5 35.67 13.60 23.36
N ILE A 6 36.03 13.88 22.12
CA ILE A 6 35.07 14.11 21.03
C ILE A 6 34.33 12.79 20.80
N PRO A 7 32.98 12.78 20.74
CA PRO A 7 32.22 11.58 20.43
C PRO A 7 32.67 10.97 19.10
N ILE A 8 32.75 9.64 19.03
CA ILE A 8 33.21 8.89 17.85
C ILE A 8 32.45 9.31 16.58
N ILE A 9 31.16 9.63 16.71
CA ILE A 9 30.31 10.11 15.61
C ILE A 9 30.85 11.42 15.02
N GLU A 10 31.27 12.37 15.85
CA GLU A 10 31.78 13.68 15.41
C GLU A 10 33.19 13.57 14.79
N GLN A 11 33.96 12.54 15.16
CA GLN A 11 35.21 12.19 14.47
C GLN A 11 34.94 11.59 13.09
N ILE A 12 33.95 10.71 12.95
CA ILE A 12 33.56 10.09 11.68
C ILE A 12 33.01 11.16 10.71
N GLU A 13 32.13 12.05 11.17
CA GLU A 13 31.61 13.15 10.34
C GLU A 13 32.70 14.09 9.83
N ARG A 14 33.72 14.39 10.65
CA ARG A 14 34.87 15.20 10.22
C ARG A 14 35.74 14.51 9.17
N MET A 15 35.80 13.18 9.19
CA MET A 15 36.54 12.39 8.19
C MET A 15 35.76 12.25 6.88
N LEU A 16 34.43 12.26 6.92
CA LEU A 16 33.57 12.13 5.74
C LEU A 16 33.32 13.45 5.00
N LYS A 17 33.29 14.58 5.71
CA LYS A 17 33.08 15.92 5.13
C LYS A 17 33.99 16.30 3.94
N PRO A 18 35.28 15.94 3.93
CA PRO A 18 36.16 16.18 2.78
C PRO A 18 35.85 15.28 1.59
N LEU A 19 35.35 14.06 1.82
CA LEU A 19 34.99 13.10 0.76
C LEU A 19 33.72 13.52 0.02
N GLU A 20 32.79 14.21 0.71
CA GLU A 20 31.60 14.80 0.09
C GLU A 20 31.89 16.02 -0.80
N GLN A 21 33.10 16.58 -0.78
CA GLN A 21 33.50 17.69 -1.65
C GLN A 21 34.22 17.22 -2.92
N ASP A 22 34.50 15.92 -3.02
CA ASP A 22 35.07 15.34 -4.23
C ASP A 22 33.94 15.11 -5.24
N GLU A 23 33.97 15.89 -6.31
CA GLU A 23 32.99 15.83 -7.41
C GLU A 23 32.94 14.42 -8.03
N PHE A 24 34.04 13.67 -7.96
CA PHE A 24 34.13 12.29 -8.40
C PHE A 24 33.30 11.34 -7.51
N ILE A 25 33.39 11.49 -6.18
CA ILE A 25 32.66 10.65 -5.22
C ILE A 25 31.15 10.92 -5.31
N ARG A 26 30.75 12.18 -5.53
CA ARG A 26 29.33 12.52 -5.75
C ARG A 26 28.78 11.86 -7.01
N GLN A 27 29.54 11.91 -8.10
CA GLN A 27 29.13 11.30 -9.36
C GLN A 27 29.00 9.77 -9.21
N GLU A 28 29.94 9.09 -8.55
CA GLU A 28 29.83 7.66 -8.26
C GLU A 28 28.63 7.33 -7.37
N LEU A 29 28.32 8.15 -6.37
CA LEU A 29 27.15 7.96 -5.50
C LEU A 29 25.83 8.12 -6.26
N GLU A 30 25.74 9.11 -7.14
CA GLU A 30 24.57 9.35 -7.99
C GLU A 30 24.35 8.20 -8.99
N GLU A 31 25.42 7.69 -9.59
CA GLU A 31 25.37 6.52 -10.47
C GLU A 31 24.93 5.26 -9.71
N PHE A 32 25.42 5.09 -8.48
CA PHE A 32 25.01 3.98 -7.61
C PHE A 32 23.51 4.04 -7.27
N HIS A 33 23.00 5.18 -6.82
CA HIS A 33 21.57 5.34 -6.52
C HIS A 33 20.68 5.21 -7.75
N ALA A 34 21.13 5.68 -8.92
CA ALA A 34 20.41 5.49 -10.17
C ALA A 34 20.34 4.00 -10.57
N ALA A 35 21.43 3.25 -10.37
CA ALA A 35 21.47 1.82 -10.63
C ALA A 35 20.57 1.03 -9.66
N GLU A 36 20.58 1.38 -8.37
CA GLU A 36 19.73 0.75 -7.36
C GLU A 36 18.24 0.98 -7.66
N LYS A 37 17.87 2.21 -8.01
CA LYS A 37 16.50 2.55 -8.42
C LYS A 37 16.07 1.80 -9.68
N ALA A 38 16.96 1.69 -10.67
CA ALA A 38 16.68 0.94 -11.90
C ALA A 38 16.52 -0.57 -11.63
N GLN A 39 17.26 -1.13 -10.67
CA GLN A 39 17.08 -2.53 -10.24
C GLN A 39 15.74 -2.74 -9.52
N GLN A 40 15.33 -1.83 -8.64
CA GLN A 40 14.02 -1.89 -7.98
C GLN A 40 12.87 -1.81 -8.99
N GLU A 41 12.92 -0.85 -9.92
CA GLU A 41 11.89 -0.70 -10.97
C GLU A 41 11.82 -1.93 -11.89
N LYS A 42 12.96 -2.59 -12.13
CA LYS A 42 13.02 -3.84 -12.91
C LYS A 42 12.41 -5.02 -12.14
N ALA A 43 12.74 -5.17 -10.86
CA ALA A 43 12.17 -6.22 -10.01
C ALA A 43 10.66 -6.06 -9.85
N GLU A 44 10.17 -4.84 -9.65
CA GLU A 44 8.72 -4.56 -9.54
C GLU A 44 7.99 -4.87 -10.86
N LYS A 45 8.61 -4.60 -12.02
CA LYS A 45 8.06 -4.99 -13.32
C LYS A 45 8.02 -6.50 -13.53
N GLU A 46 9.09 -7.22 -13.20
CA GLU A 46 9.15 -8.68 -13.35
C GLU A 46 8.14 -9.38 -12.42
N GLU A 47 7.95 -8.87 -11.21
CA GLU A 47 6.93 -9.37 -10.28
C GLU A 47 5.51 -9.15 -10.83
N ILE A 48 5.21 -7.97 -11.36
CA ILE A 48 3.91 -7.68 -12.01
C ILE A 48 3.70 -8.56 -13.24
N GLU A 49 4.72 -8.75 -14.09
CA GLU A 49 4.62 -9.57 -15.30
C GLU A 49 4.39 -11.05 -14.97
N SER A 50 5.01 -11.56 -13.90
CA SER A 50 4.78 -12.93 -13.41
C SER A 50 3.35 -13.19 -12.92
N VAL A 51 2.67 -12.16 -12.41
CA VAL A 51 1.25 -12.22 -12.01
C VAL A 51 0.32 -12.10 -13.22
N VAL A 52 0.74 -11.43 -14.29
CA VAL A 52 -0.06 -11.20 -15.52
C VAL A 52 0.04 -12.34 -16.52
N GLU A 53 1.14 -13.11 -16.55
CA GLU A 53 1.34 -14.24 -17.46
C GLU A 53 0.56 -15.53 -17.10
N GLN A 54 -0.38 -15.48 -16.15
CA GLN A 54 -1.43 -16.48 -16.07
C GLN A 54 -2.36 -16.32 -17.28
N LYS A 55 -1.93 -16.94 -18.38
CA LYS A 55 -2.57 -17.00 -19.68
C LYS A 55 -4.07 -17.28 -19.49
N PRO A 56 -4.98 -16.38 -19.93
CA PRO A 56 -6.40 -16.70 -19.90
C PRO A 56 -6.60 -17.88 -20.85
N GLU A 57 -6.87 -19.04 -20.26
CA GLU A 57 -7.25 -20.22 -21.00
C GLU A 57 -8.46 -19.81 -21.87
N LYS A 58 -8.32 -19.95 -23.19
CA LYS A 58 -9.40 -19.62 -24.13
C LYS A 58 -10.52 -20.61 -23.90
N VAL A 59 -11.44 -20.27 -23.02
CA VAL A 59 -12.70 -20.99 -22.85
C VAL A 59 -13.50 -20.80 -24.14
N HIS A 60 -13.52 -21.84 -24.98
CA HIS A 60 -14.52 -21.98 -26.02
C HIS A 60 -15.86 -22.23 -25.32
N VAL A 61 -16.65 -21.17 -25.13
CA VAL A 61 -18.03 -21.31 -24.68
C VAL A 61 -18.85 -21.79 -25.87
N GLN A 62 -19.03 -23.11 -25.98
CA GLN A 62 -20.20 -23.65 -26.66
C GLN A 62 -21.39 -23.36 -25.73
N ILE A 63 -22.27 -22.46 -26.15
CA ILE A 63 -23.53 -22.20 -25.45
C ILE A 63 -24.45 -23.38 -25.78
N ASP A 64 -24.38 -24.41 -24.95
CA ASP A 64 -25.43 -25.41 -24.87
C ASP A 64 -26.44 -24.93 -23.82
N THR A 65 -27.69 -24.83 -24.24
CA THR A 65 -28.78 -24.29 -23.41
C THR A 65 -29.23 -25.37 -22.45
N GLY A 66 -28.54 -25.48 -21.30
CA GLY A 66 -28.80 -26.52 -20.32
C GLY A 66 -28.22 -26.24 -18.95
N SER A 67 -28.85 -25.30 -18.23
CA SER A 67 -28.97 -25.23 -16.76
C SER A 67 -27.88 -25.89 -15.90
N ALA A 68 -26.95 -25.06 -15.43
CA ALA A 68 -26.45 -25.04 -14.05
C ALA A 68 -25.66 -23.72 -13.85
N GLU A 69 -26.36 -22.63 -13.57
CA GLU A 69 -25.73 -21.40 -13.07
C GLU A 69 -25.26 -21.68 -11.64
N LEU A 70 -23.96 -21.91 -11.46
CA LEU A 70 -23.34 -21.85 -10.14
C LEU A 70 -23.10 -20.37 -9.83
N GLU A 71 -24.15 -19.68 -9.39
CA GLU A 71 -24.02 -18.35 -8.78
C GLU A 71 -23.29 -18.50 -7.45
N VAL A 72 -22.00 -18.18 -7.43
CA VAL A 72 -21.27 -17.89 -6.19
C VAL A 72 -20.98 -16.40 -6.21
N THR A 73 -22.01 -15.62 -5.91
CA THR A 73 -22.00 -14.15 -5.94
C THR A 73 -21.65 -13.50 -4.60
N ASP A 74 -21.48 -14.29 -3.54
CA ASP A 74 -21.39 -13.73 -2.21
C ASP A 74 -19.96 -13.35 -1.84
N ILE A 75 -19.77 -12.06 -1.56
CA ILE A 75 -18.59 -11.58 -0.84
C ILE A 75 -18.49 -12.39 0.47
N PRO A 76 -17.30 -12.87 0.87
CA PRO A 76 -17.12 -13.42 2.20
C PRO A 76 -17.63 -12.44 3.25
N GLU A 77 -18.39 -12.93 4.22
CA GLU A 77 -18.93 -12.13 5.32
C GLU A 77 -17.85 -11.17 5.87
N ILE A 78 -18.02 -9.86 5.66
CA ILE A 78 -17.04 -8.87 6.06
C ILE A 78 -17.13 -8.67 7.58
N LYS A 79 -16.10 -9.13 8.30
CA LYS A 79 -15.98 -8.96 9.75
C LYS A 79 -14.94 -7.89 10.05
N LEU A 80 -15.40 -6.72 10.49
CA LEU A 80 -14.52 -5.64 10.91
C LEU A 80 -13.93 -5.91 12.31
N PRO A 81 -12.67 -5.53 12.55
CA PRO A 81 -12.08 -5.56 13.89
C PRO A 81 -12.73 -4.51 14.81
N PHE A 82 -12.29 -4.49 16.07
CA PHE A 82 -12.56 -3.34 16.93
C PHE A 82 -11.87 -2.09 16.34
N LEU A 83 -12.65 -1.05 16.05
CA LEU A 83 -12.16 0.21 15.49
C LEU A 83 -12.26 1.33 16.53
N PRO A 84 -11.30 2.27 16.56
CA PRO A 84 -11.45 3.52 17.31
C PRO A 84 -12.71 4.27 16.89
N VAL A 85 -13.42 4.84 17.86
CA VAL A 85 -14.74 5.47 17.67
C VAL A 85 -14.66 6.61 16.65
N GLU A 86 -13.53 7.30 16.60
CA GLU A 86 -13.26 8.43 15.72
C GLU A 86 -13.26 8.04 14.22
N ILE A 87 -12.89 6.80 13.89
CA ILE A 87 -12.81 6.32 12.50
C ILE A 87 -13.85 5.25 12.16
N ALA A 88 -14.51 4.66 13.16
CA ALA A 88 -15.45 3.56 12.97
C ALA A 88 -16.57 3.91 11.99
N GLY A 89 -17.20 5.08 12.13
CA GLY A 89 -18.27 5.52 11.24
C GLY A 89 -17.82 5.64 9.78
N HIS A 90 -16.63 6.21 9.54
CA HIS A 90 -16.08 6.36 8.20
C HIS A 90 -15.79 5.01 7.54
N ILE A 91 -15.15 4.10 8.28
CA ILE A 91 -14.81 2.77 7.74
C ILE A 91 -16.07 1.94 7.49
N VAL A 92 -17.07 1.99 8.37
CA VAL A 92 -18.33 1.26 8.16
C VAL A 92 -19.04 1.73 6.90
N GLU A 93 -19.14 3.06 6.67
CA GLU A 93 -19.74 3.59 5.45
C GLU A 93 -18.96 3.17 4.18
N ASP A 94 -17.62 3.26 4.22
CA ASP A 94 -16.78 2.86 3.09
C ASP A 94 -16.91 1.34 2.81
N VAL A 95 -17.06 0.50 3.84
CA VAL A 95 -17.28 -0.95 3.71
C VAL A 95 -18.67 -1.24 3.10
N ASN A 96 -19.71 -0.55 3.55
CA ASN A 96 -21.05 -0.68 2.98
C ASN A 96 -21.08 -0.25 1.50
N GLU A 97 -20.31 0.76 1.11
CA GLU A 97 -20.15 1.14 -0.30
C GLU A 97 -19.33 0.12 -1.09
N LEU A 98 -18.28 -0.44 -0.48
CA LEU A 98 -17.45 -1.48 -1.07
C LEU A 98 -18.26 -2.73 -1.41
N GLU A 99 -19.12 -3.18 -0.50
CA GLU A 99 -20.02 -4.31 -0.72
C GLU A 99 -20.96 -4.06 -1.90
N ARG A 100 -21.61 -2.88 -1.93
CA ARG A 100 -22.47 -2.48 -3.05
C ARG A 100 -21.71 -2.47 -4.38
N CYS A 101 -20.49 -1.92 -4.38
CA CYS A 101 -19.65 -1.87 -5.57
C CYS A 101 -19.27 -3.28 -6.06
N TYR A 102 -18.83 -4.16 -5.16
CA TYR A 102 -18.47 -5.53 -5.53
C TYR A 102 -19.68 -6.31 -6.06
N ASN A 103 -20.83 -6.24 -5.38
CA ASN A 103 -22.06 -6.95 -5.79
C ASN A 103 -22.59 -6.49 -7.15
N ASN A 104 -22.27 -5.25 -7.56
CA ASN A 104 -22.61 -4.71 -8.88
C ASN A 104 -21.45 -4.82 -9.90
N SER A 105 -20.47 -5.70 -9.64
CA SER A 105 -19.29 -5.89 -10.51
C SER A 105 -18.47 -4.61 -10.78
N CYS A 106 -18.59 -3.60 -9.92
CA CYS A 106 -17.83 -2.36 -9.96
C CYS A 106 -16.47 -2.54 -9.28
N TYR A 107 -15.69 -3.51 -9.77
CA TYR A 107 -14.45 -3.98 -9.16
C TYR A 107 -13.38 -2.90 -8.99
N ARG A 108 -13.24 -1.99 -9.96
CA ARG A 108 -12.33 -0.84 -9.82
C ARG A 108 -12.72 0.05 -8.65
N SER A 109 -14.01 0.32 -8.47
CA SER A 109 -14.51 1.14 -7.36
C SER A 109 -14.29 0.45 -6.01
N ALA A 110 -14.55 -0.87 -5.94
CA ALA A 110 -14.27 -1.65 -4.73
C ALA A 110 -12.78 -1.60 -4.33
N VAL A 111 -11.85 -1.73 -5.30
CA VAL A 111 -10.40 -1.58 -5.06
C VAL A 111 -10.03 -0.16 -4.59
N ILE A 112 -10.67 0.88 -5.12
CA ILE A 112 -10.43 2.27 -4.69
C ILE A 112 -10.85 2.45 -3.22
N LEU A 113 -12.01 1.92 -2.83
CA LEU A 113 -12.51 1.97 -1.47
C LEU A 113 -11.59 1.21 -0.50
N CYS A 114 -11.03 0.07 -0.91
CA CYS A 114 -10.03 -0.66 -0.12
C CYS A 114 -8.83 0.23 0.27
N GLY A 115 -8.31 1.02 -0.66
CA GLY A 115 -7.20 1.94 -0.36
C GLY A 115 -7.63 3.14 0.48
N ARG A 116 -8.86 3.66 0.32
CA ARG A 116 -9.41 4.71 1.18
C ARG A 116 -9.56 4.25 2.63
N ILE A 117 -10.09 3.05 2.85
CA ILE A 117 -10.23 2.43 4.17
C ILE A 117 -8.86 2.35 4.87
N LEU A 118 -7.82 1.89 4.16
CA LEU A 118 -6.46 1.84 4.71
C LEU A 118 -5.88 3.22 4.99
N GLU A 119 -6.16 4.21 4.15
CA GLU A 119 -5.73 5.59 4.37
C GLU A 119 -6.32 6.12 5.68
N THR A 120 -7.64 5.97 5.89
CA THR A 120 -8.33 6.35 7.14
C THR A 120 -7.75 5.65 8.36
N ALA A 121 -7.47 4.34 8.26
CA ALA A 121 -6.86 3.56 9.34
C ALA A 121 -5.44 4.04 9.69
N LEU A 122 -4.60 4.27 8.69
CA LEU A 122 -3.23 4.74 8.88
C LEU A 122 -3.20 6.17 9.43
N HIS A 123 -4.15 7.02 9.06
CA HIS A 123 -4.28 8.37 9.62
C HIS A 123 -4.49 8.32 11.13
N ARG A 124 -5.39 7.43 11.57
CA ARG A 124 -5.62 7.19 12.99
C ARG A 124 -4.38 6.67 13.69
N LYS A 125 -3.64 5.73 13.07
CA LYS A 125 -2.38 5.23 13.62
C LYS A 125 -1.31 6.31 13.75
N TYR A 126 -1.21 7.20 12.76
CA TYR A 126 -0.30 8.33 12.82
C TYR A 126 -0.63 9.26 14.01
N PHE A 127 -1.91 9.57 14.20
CA PHE A 127 -2.34 10.37 15.34
C PHE A 127 -2.06 9.66 16.68
N GLU A 128 -2.30 8.35 16.78
CA GLU A 128 -2.04 7.58 18.02
C GLU A 128 -0.59 7.69 18.49
N VAL A 129 0.35 7.71 17.54
CA VAL A 129 1.79 7.77 17.86
C VAL A 129 2.26 9.20 18.07
N THR A 130 1.81 10.14 17.24
CA THR A 130 2.37 11.50 17.22
C THR A 130 1.57 12.52 18.02
N GLY A 131 0.30 12.22 18.32
CA GLY A 131 -0.66 13.17 18.88
C GLY A 131 -1.10 14.27 17.90
N ASN A 132 -0.64 14.23 16.65
CA ASN A 132 -0.90 15.25 15.64
C ASN A 132 -1.84 14.72 14.57
N ASP A 133 -2.82 15.53 14.19
CA ASP A 133 -3.62 15.24 13.00
C ASP A 133 -2.84 15.69 11.76
N ILE A 134 -2.37 14.70 11.00
CA ILE A 134 -1.63 14.98 9.77
C ILE A 134 -2.51 15.68 8.71
N LEU A 135 -3.84 15.53 8.76
CA LEU A 135 -4.73 16.19 7.80
C LEU A 135 -4.82 17.70 8.04
N GLU A 136 -4.57 18.19 9.26
CA GLU A 136 -4.50 19.62 9.55
C GLU A 136 -3.27 20.27 8.92
N THR A 137 -2.16 19.55 8.87
CA THR A 137 -0.88 20.06 8.34
C THR A 137 -0.68 19.75 6.87
N ASN A 138 -1.20 18.62 6.39
CA ASN A 138 -1.01 18.09 5.05
C ASN A 138 -2.32 17.47 4.53
N PRO A 139 -3.33 18.31 4.22
CA PRO A 139 -4.59 17.82 3.68
C PRO A 139 -4.35 17.09 2.35
N GLY A 140 -4.94 15.90 2.21
CA GLY A 140 -4.78 15.06 1.01
C GLY A 140 -3.44 14.32 0.92
N VAL A 141 -2.74 14.12 2.04
CA VAL A 141 -1.59 13.21 2.07
C VAL A 141 -2.05 11.79 1.70
N GLY A 142 -1.45 11.24 0.65
CA GLY A 142 -1.78 9.90 0.19
C GLY A 142 -1.11 8.82 1.04
N LEU A 143 -1.69 7.63 1.00
CA LEU A 143 -1.24 6.42 1.69
C LEU A 143 0.29 6.18 1.67
N GLY A 144 0.95 6.28 0.51
CA GLY A 144 2.40 6.08 0.41
C GLY A 144 3.25 7.08 1.21
N LYS A 145 2.84 8.36 1.25
CA LYS A 145 3.55 9.38 2.05
C LYS A 145 3.26 9.21 3.55
N LEU A 146 2.08 8.74 3.90
CA LEU A 146 1.68 8.49 5.28
C LEU A 146 2.49 7.34 5.90
N ILE A 147 2.74 6.28 5.12
CA ILE A 147 3.67 5.20 5.49
C ILE A 147 5.07 5.74 5.76
N ALA A 148 5.63 6.54 4.84
CA ALA A 148 6.98 7.08 4.99
C ALA A 148 7.11 7.87 6.30
N LYS A 149 6.12 8.70 6.62
CA LYS A 149 6.07 9.46 7.87
C LYS A 149 5.92 8.60 9.11
N LEU A 150 5.14 7.51 9.05
CA LEU A 150 5.06 6.57 10.17
C LEU A 150 6.41 5.91 10.46
N ASN A 151 7.16 5.55 9.41
CA ASN A 151 8.51 5.01 9.54
C ASN A 151 9.49 6.04 10.12
N GLU A 152 9.38 7.32 9.75
CA GLU A 152 10.18 8.42 10.34
C GLU A 152 9.95 8.61 11.84
N HIS A 153 8.81 8.14 12.37
CA HIS A 153 8.47 8.17 13.80
C HIS A 153 8.70 6.82 14.49
N ASP A 154 9.56 5.95 13.94
CA ASP A 154 9.91 4.63 14.47
C ASP A 154 8.70 3.70 14.69
N VAL A 155 7.61 3.90 13.94
CA VAL A 155 6.46 3.00 13.95
C VAL A 155 6.77 1.78 13.11
N SER A 156 7.24 0.74 13.77
CA SER A 156 7.46 -0.58 13.15
C SER A 156 6.12 -1.29 12.96
N PHE A 157 5.69 -1.41 11.70
CA PHE A 157 4.68 -2.37 11.31
C PHE A 157 5.35 -3.70 10.96
N ASP A 158 4.62 -4.80 11.17
CA ASP A 158 5.03 -6.10 10.65
C ASP A 158 5.32 -5.99 9.13
N PRO A 159 6.44 -6.53 8.62
CA PRO A 159 6.76 -6.46 7.20
C PRO A 159 5.65 -7.01 6.30
N GLY A 160 4.93 -8.04 6.75
CA GLY A 160 3.79 -8.59 6.02
C GLY A 160 2.62 -7.60 5.91
N LEU A 161 2.33 -6.84 6.97
CA LEU A 161 1.35 -5.76 6.93
C LEU A 161 1.76 -4.67 5.93
N MET A 162 3.03 -4.27 5.94
CA MET A 162 3.53 -3.26 5.00
C MET A 162 3.40 -3.69 3.54
N ASN A 163 3.74 -4.94 3.25
CA ASN A 163 3.60 -5.50 1.90
C ASN A 163 2.13 -5.50 1.44
N GLN A 164 1.19 -5.86 2.33
CA GLN A 164 -0.24 -5.81 2.04
C GLN A 164 -0.71 -4.39 1.73
N VAL A 165 -0.31 -3.41 2.55
CA VAL A 165 -0.66 -2.01 2.35
C VAL A 165 -0.08 -1.47 1.03
N HIS A 166 1.17 -1.80 0.70
CA HIS A 166 1.79 -1.44 -0.58
C HIS A 166 1.06 -2.07 -1.77
N LEU A 167 0.73 -3.35 -1.70
CA LEU A 167 -0.03 -4.05 -2.73
C LEU A 167 -1.38 -3.35 -2.99
N VAL A 168 -2.15 -3.07 -1.93
CA VAL A 168 -3.45 -2.37 -2.04
C VAL A 168 -3.28 -0.97 -2.64
N ASN A 169 -2.25 -0.23 -2.24
CA ASN A 169 -1.98 1.09 -2.81
C ASN A 169 -1.61 1.02 -4.30
N ASN A 170 -0.82 0.03 -4.71
CA ASN A 170 -0.41 -0.16 -6.11
C ASN A 170 -1.62 -0.45 -7.00
N VAL A 171 -2.52 -1.36 -6.59
CA VAL A 171 -3.75 -1.65 -7.36
C VAL A 171 -4.74 -0.48 -7.35
N ARG A 172 -4.81 0.29 -6.25
CA ARG A 172 -5.59 1.54 -6.20
C ARG A 172 -5.08 2.55 -7.22
N ILE A 173 -3.76 2.78 -7.28
CA ILE A 173 -3.16 3.72 -8.24
C ILE A 173 -3.52 3.31 -9.67
N GLY A 174 -3.43 2.01 -10.00
CA GLY A 174 -3.86 1.48 -11.29
C GLY A 174 -5.36 1.64 -11.56
N SER A 175 -6.19 1.66 -10.52
CA SER A 175 -7.64 1.81 -10.64
C SER A 175 -8.10 3.27 -10.81
N VAL A 176 -7.38 4.25 -10.26
CA VAL A 176 -7.73 5.68 -10.31
C VAL A 176 -7.05 6.40 -11.48
N HIS A 177 -5.75 6.17 -11.67
CA HIS A 177 -4.96 6.96 -12.63
C HIS A 177 -4.92 6.30 -13.99
N VAL A 178 -4.95 7.13 -15.04
CA VAL A 178 -4.74 6.66 -16.41
C VAL A 178 -3.31 6.12 -16.52
N LYS A 179 -3.20 4.87 -16.96
CA LYS A 179 -1.95 4.20 -17.29
C LYS A 179 -1.97 3.80 -18.77
N LYS A 180 -0.80 3.47 -19.32
CA LYS A 180 -0.68 2.99 -20.71
C LYS A 180 -1.58 1.78 -20.94
N ASP A 181 -1.57 0.85 -19.99
CA ASP A 181 -2.43 -0.33 -19.98
C ASP A 181 -3.58 -0.16 -19.00
N LEU A 182 -4.78 -0.56 -19.42
CA LEU A 182 -5.97 -0.41 -18.62
C LEU A 182 -6.04 -1.52 -17.56
N TYR A 183 -5.93 -1.13 -16.29
CA TYR A 183 -6.16 -2.05 -15.18
C TYR A 183 -7.65 -2.39 -15.06
N ARG A 184 -7.97 -3.69 -15.17
CA ARG A 184 -9.32 -4.23 -15.00
C ARG A 184 -9.27 -5.41 -14.03
N PRO A 185 -9.43 -5.18 -12.72
CA PRO A 185 -9.48 -6.26 -11.76
C PRO A 185 -10.71 -7.13 -12.04
N ASN A 186 -10.52 -8.45 -12.00
CA ASN A 186 -11.62 -9.41 -12.00
C ASN A 186 -12.19 -9.61 -10.58
N GLN A 187 -13.25 -10.41 -10.47
CA GLN A 187 -13.92 -10.68 -9.19
C GLN A 187 -12.96 -11.25 -8.13
N ASN A 188 -12.17 -12.27 -8.50
CA ASN A 188 -11.25 -12.96 -7.60
C ASN A 188 -10.12 -12.03 -7.13
N GLN A 189 -9.55 -11.24 -8.04
CA GLN A 189 -8.55 -10.23 -7.71
C GLN A 189 -9.13 -9.20 -6.73
N THR A 190 -10.34 -8.72 -6.99
CA THR A 190 -11.01 -7.75 -6.11
C THR A 190 -11.27 -8.35 -4.73
N GLN A 191 -11.75 -9.59 -4.67
CA GLN A 191 -11.97 -10.29 -3.42
C GLN A 191 -10.68 -10.46 -2.61
N ALA A 192 -9.57 -10.82 -3.27
CA ALA A 192 -8.27 -10.90 -2.62
C ALA A 192 -7.83 -9.56 -2.03
N ILE A 193 -8.03 -8.45 -2.77
CA ILE A 193 -7.72 -7.10 -2.28
C ILE A 193 -8.58 -6.72 -1.07
N ILE A 194 -9.88 -7.04 -1.10
CA ILE A 194 -10.78 -6.83 0.05
C ILE A 194 -10.26 -7.59 1.27
N LEU A 195 -9.92 -8.88 1.11
CA LEU A 195 -9.39 -9.71 2.19
C LEU A 195 -8.07 -9.18 2.75
N TYR A 196 -7.15 -8.71 1.90
CA TYR A 196 -5.91 -8.07 2.35
C TYR A 196 -6.16 -6.78 3.11
N THR A 197 -7.13 -5.95 2.68
CA THR A 197 -7.51 -4.75 3.41
C THR A 197 -8.09 -5.09 4.79
N LEU A 198 -8.97 -6.09 4.88
CA LEU A 198 -9.54 -6.51 6.16
C LEU A 198 -8.47 -7.08 7.09
N ASP A 199 -7.59 -7.96 6.59
CA ASP A 199 -6.48 -8.51 7.37
C ASP A 199 -5.54 -7.40 7.87
N ALA A 200 -5.26 -6.40 7.04
CA ALA A 200 -4.47 -5.24 7.44
C ALA A 200 -5.14 -4.44 8.57
N LEU A 201 -6.45 -4.19 8.47
CA LEU A 201 -7.21 -3.56 9.56
C LEU A 201 -7.15 -4.38 10.85
N HIS A 202 -7.32 -5.70 10.75
CA HIS A 202 -7.22 -6.61 11.90
C HIS A 202 -5.84 -6.50 12.53
N LYS A 203 -4.75 -6.57 11.77
CA LYS A 203 -3.39 -6.43 12.32
C LYS A 203 -3.13 -5.07 12.96
N MET A 204 -3.73 -4.00 12.44
CA MET A 204 -3.57 -2.66 13.01
C MET A 204 -4.33 -2.46 14.33
N PHE A 205 -5.49 -3.09 14.50
CA PHE A 205 -6.40 -2.77 15.62
C PHE A 205 -6.81 -3.98 16.49
N SER A 206 -6.30 -5.18 16.20
CA SER A 206 -6.45 -6.32 17.12
C SER A 206 -5.66 -6.05 18.39
N LYS A 207 -6.32 -6.25 19.53
CA LYS A 207 -5.71 -6.18 20.87
C LYS A 207 -5.02 -7.49 21.21
#